data_AF-A0A7C5K2C4-F1
#
_entry.id   AF-A0A7C5K2C4-F1
#
_cell.length_a   1.000
_cell.length_b   1.000
_cell.length_c   1.000
_cell.angle_alpha   90.00
_cell.angle_beta   90.00
_cell.angle_gamma   90.00
#
_symmetry.space_group_name_H-M   'P 1'
#
loop_
_entity.id
_entity.type
_entity.pdbx_description
1 polymer ?
#
loop_
_entity_poly.entity_id
_entity_poly.type
_entity_poly.pdbx_seq_one_letter_code
_entity_poly.pdbx_strand_id
1 'polypeptide(L)'
;MAYVLNLGDLGKEFDCKADAIRDYVRVRSDVGGEYVRAVGRLAGESSTVNQRLPWYSGSRILEGGFIKPFSHNLKTRGEAHAWLDCVMDGVVVGAVDGSQIYPDKGYDVPIGVVQTAGIYNRHTGAGDFGERTRVELITPVQFERARVYAYSSEFVDAHRFRAECEEIKQLLCEHDEIFVLLDGSLILSHISALNKNIREVYLG
;
A
#
# COMPACT_ATOMS: atom_id res chain seq x y z
N MET A 1 12.45 26.84 4.84
CA MET A 1 11.73 27.08 3.56
C MET A 1 11.85 25.81 2.74
N ALA A 2 10.89 24.90 2.88
CA ALA A 2 10.93 23.62 2.19
C ALA A 2 10.64 23.84 0.70
N TYR A 3 11.55 23.43 -0.17
CA TYR A 3 11.29 23.39 -1.60
C TYR A 3 10.23 22.32 -1.83
N VAL A 4 8.97 22.74 -1.95
CA VAL A 4 7.89 21.85 -2.37
C VAL A 4 8.13 21.54 -3.85
N LEU A 5 8.30 20.27 -4.17
CA LEU A 5 8.47 19.79 -5.53
C LEU A 5 7.25 20.20 -6.37
N ASN A 6 7.44 21.03 -7.41
CA ASN A 6 6.33 21.41 -8.29
C ASN A 6 5.98 20.25 -9.22
N LEU A 7 4.98 19.47 -8.83
CA LEU A 7 4.49 18.31 -9.58
C LEU A 7 4.02 18.68 -11.01
N GLY A 8 3.54 19.90 -11.22
CA GLY A 8 3.10 20.36 -12.54
C GLY A 8 4.25 20.57 -13.52
N ASP A 9 5.35 21.17 -13.05
CA ASP A 9 6.55 21.37 -13.88
C ASP A 9 7.28 20.05 -14.10
N LEU A 10 7.31 19.18 -13.08
CA LEU A 10 7.86 17.84 -13.21
C LEU A 10 7.08 17.01 -14.24
N GLY A 11 5.74 17.11 -14.27
CA GLY A 11 4.91 16.43 -15.27
C GLY A 11 5.27 16.85 -16.70
N LYS A 12 5.45 18.16 -16.95
CA LYS A 12 5.88 18.66 -18.27
C LYS A 12 7.26 18.16 -18.65
N GLU A 13 8.20 18.11 -17.71
CA GLU A 13 9.54 17.54 -17.93
C GLU A 13 9.46 16.05 -18.31
N PHE A 14 8.60 15.27 -17.66
CA PHE A 14 8.35 13.87 -18.02
C PHE A 14 7.77 13.74 -19.43
N ASP A 15 6.78 14.56 -19.79
CA ASP A 15 6.18 14.53 -21.13
C ASP A 15 7.21 14.86 -22.21
N CYS A 16 8.01 15.92 -22.01
CA CYS A 16 9.08 16.32 -22.93
C CYS A 16 10.18 15.26 -23.09
N LYS A 17 10.43 14.47 -22.04
CA LYS A 17 11.48 13.42 -22.03
C LYS A 17 10.92 12.02 -22.23
N ALA A 18 9.62 11.88 -22.48
CA ALA A 18 8.96 10.58 -22.51
C ALA A 18 9.60 9.63 -23.54
N ASP A 19 9.97 10.13 -24.72
CA ASP A 19 10.59 9.32 -25.76
C ASP A 19 12.01 8.90 -25.39
N ALA A 20 12.82 9.80 -24.82
CA ALA A 20 14.15 9.45 -24.32
C ALA A 20 14.10 8.38 -23.21
N ILE A 21 13.11 8.45 -22.32
CA ILE A 21 12.88 7.45 -21.26
C ILE A 21 12.44 6.12 -21.87
N ARG A 22 11.48 6.13 -22.80
CA ARG A 22 11.01 4.92 -23.50
C ARG A 22 12.13 4.26 -24.30
N ASP A 23 12.96 5.04 -24.98
CA ASP A 23 14.08 4.55 -25.77
C ASP A 23 15.17 3.95 -24.90
N TYR A 24 15.45 4.53 -23.73
CA TYR A 24 16.36 3.92 -22.76
C TYR A 24 15.87 2.53 -22.32
N VAL A 25 14.59 2.40 -22.01
CA VAL A 25 13.97 1.13 -21.60
C VAL A 25 13.95 0.11 -22.75
N ARG A 26 13.70 0.55 -23.98
CA ARG A 26 13.61 -0.32 -25.17
C ARG A 26 14.96 -0.73 -25.75
N VAL A 27 15.96 0.14 -25.72
CA VAL A 27 17.21 -0.01 -26.48
C VAL A 27 18.41 -0.37 -25.62
N ARG A 28 18.47 0.04 -24.34
CA ARG A 28 19.69 -0.07 -23.51
C ARG A 28 19.60 -0.96 -22.28
N SER A 29 18.41 -1.40 -21.91
CA SER A 29 18.25 -2.30 -20.77
C SER A 29 18.09 -3.72 -21.29
N ASP A 30 19.16 -4.53 -21.24
CA ASP A 30 19.06 -5.99 -21.46
C ASP A 30 17.96 -6.59 -20.57
N VAL A 31 17.83 -6.06 -19.35
CA VAL A 31 16.76 -6.37 -18.39
C VAL A 31 15.37 -5.99 -18.93
N GLY A 32 15.23 -4.83 -19.58
CA GLY A 32 13.98 -4.39 -20.20
C GLY A 32 13.55 -5.30 -21.34
N GLY A 33 14.50 -5.72 -22.19
CA GLY A 33 14.25 -6.68 -23.26
C GLY A 33 13.85 -8.05 -22.73
N GLU A 34 14.52 -8.53 -21.68
CA GLU A 34 14.14 -9.77 -20.98
C GLU A 34 12.77 -9.68 -20.32
N TYR A 35 12.45 -8.55 -19.70
CA TYR A 35 11.15 -8.29 -19.09
C TYR A 35 10.03 -8.33 -20.13
N VAL A 36 10.17 -7.64 -21.26
CA VAL A 36 9.17 -7.67 -22.35
C VAL A 36 8.98 -9.09 -22.87
N ARG A 37 10.06 -9.86 -23.08
CA ARG A 37 9.97 -11.28 -23.47
C ARG A 37 9.27 -12.11 -22.40
N ALA A 38 9.55 -11.87 -21.12
CA ALA A 38 8.94 -12.58 -20.02
C ALA A 38 7.44 -12.30 -19.90
N VAL A 39 7.03 -11.03 -19.99
CA VAL A 39 5.63 -10.62 -20.04
C VAL A 39 4.93 -11.23 -21.25
N GLY A 40 5.58 -11.26 -22.41
CA GLY A 40 5.03 -11.91 -23.61
C GLY A 40 4.68 -13.39 -23.39
N ARG A 41 5.44 -14.12 -22.58
CA ARG A 41 5.12 -15.52 -22.22
C ARG A 41 3.85 -15.64 -21.38
N LEU A 42 3.47 -14.60 -20.64
CA LEU A 42 2.27 -14.58 -19.80
C LEU A 42 0.98 -14.36 -20.59
N ALA A 43 1.06 -13.86 -21.83
CA ALA A 43 -0.11 -13.49 -22.64
C ALA A 43 -1.04 -14.68 -22.96
N GLY A 44 -0.49 -15.90 -23.04
CA GLY A 44 -1.25 -17.12 -23.31
C GLY A 44 -1.60 -17.93 -22.06
N GLU A 45 -1.16 -17.49 -20.87
CA GLU A 45 -1.38 -18.23 -19.64
C GLU A 45 -2.79 -17.96 -19.07
N SER A 46 -3.44 -19.03 -18.63
CA SER A 46 -4.78 -19.00 -18.02
C SER A 46 -4.72 -19.56 -16.60
N SER A 47 -5.86 -19.61 -15.92
CA SER A 47 -5.96 -20.14 -14.54
C SER A 47 -5.40 -21.56 -14.36
N THR A 48 -5.21 -22.34 -15.43
CA THR A 48 -4.53 -23.64 -15.39
C THR A 48 -3.07 -23.56 -14.91
N VAL A 49 -2.40 -22.41 -15.08
CA VAL A 49 -1.04 -22.18 -14.56
C VAL A 49 -0.97 -22.32 -13.04
N ASN A 50 -2.08 -22.06 -12.33
CA ASN A 50 -2.14 -22.17 -10.87
C ASN A 50 -1.79 -23.59 -10.36
N GLN A 51 -1.98 -24.62 -11.19
CA GLN A 51 -1.62 -26.00 -10.85
C GLN A 51 -0.11 -26.22 -10.81
N ARG A 52 0.65 -25.41 -11.57
CA ARG A 52 2.12 -25.46 -11.65
C ARG A 52 2.80 -24.49 -10.69
N LEU A 53 2.04 -23.54 -10.13
CA LEU A 53 2.56 -22.59 -9.16
C LEU A 53 2.76 -23.27 -7.79
N PRO A 54 3.79 -22.86 -7.02
CA PRO A 54 3.93 -23.29 -5.63
C PRO A 54 2.65 -23.05 -4.84
N TRP A 55 2.40 -23.91 -3.85
CA TRP A 55 1.22 -23.80 -2.98
C TRP A 55 1.05 -22.39 -2.41
N TYR A 56 2.16 -21.75 -2.02
CA TYR A 56 2.25 -20.43 -1.43
C TYR A 56 2.54 -19.30 -2.44
N SER A 57 2.25 -19.49 -3.73
CA SER A 57 2.41 -18.42 -4.71
C SER A 57 1.35 -17.34 -4.52
N GLY A 58 1.79 -16.12 -4.21
CA GLY A 58 0.92 -14.93 -4.13
C GLY A 58 0.45 -14.41 -5.50
N SER A 59 0.82 -15.07 -6.60
CA SER A 59 0.53 -14.62 -7.97
C SER A 59 -0.42 -15.57 -8.69
N ARG A 60 -1.39 -16.15 -7.99
CA ARG A 60 -2.40 -17.01 -8.63
C ARG A 60 -3.36 -16.17 -9.46
N ILE A 61 -3.71 -16.67 -10.63
CA ILE A 61 -4.75 -16.06 -11.47
C ILE A 61 -6.10 -16.43 -10.89
N LEU A 62 -6.84 -15.46 -10.37
CA LEU A 62 -8.21 -15.66 -9.91
C LEU A 62 -9.20 -15.60 -11.06
N GLU A 63 -8.97 -14.72 -12.04
CA GLU A 63 -9.87 -14.49 -13.17
C GLU A 63 -9.10 -14.20 -14.46
N GLY A 64 -9.55 -14.75 -15.59
CA GLY A 64 -8.97 -14.50 -16.91
C GLY A 64 -7.53 -15.02 -17.07
N GLY A 65 -6.62 -14.13 -17.46
CA GLY A 65 -5.18 -14.40 -17.62
C GLY A 65 -4.31 -13.40 -16.85
N PHE A 66 -2.99 -13.60 -16.88
CA PHE A 66 -2.02 -12.71 -16.22
C PHE A 66 -2.00 -11.29 -16.80
N ILE A 67 -2.25 -11.16 -18.10
CA ILE A 67 -2.31 -9.86 -18.76
C ILE A 67 -3.76 -9.42 -18.83
N LYS A 68 -4.06 -8.31 -18.16
CA LYS A 68 -5.35 -7.61 -18.24
C LYS A 68 -5.14 -6.33 -19.06
N PRO A 69 -5.45 -6.33 -20.38
CA PRO A 69 -5.26 -5.14 -21.19
C PRO A 69 -6.21 -4.04 -20.69
N PHE A 70 -5.66 -2.83 -20.52
CA PHE A 70 -6.47 -1.66 -20.25
C PHE A 70 -7.15 -1.22 -21.55
N SER A 71 -8.47 -1.38 -21.63
CA SER A 71 -9.25 -1.18 -22.85
C SER A 71 -9.50 0.28 -23.22
N HIS A 72 -9.13 1.23 -22.35
CA HIS A 72 -9.36 2.65 -22.57
C HIS A 72 -8.12 3.34 -23.10
N ASN A 73 -8.30 4.14 -24.15
CA ASN A 73 -7.25 4.99 -24.71
C ASN A 73 -7.49 6.44 -24.27
N LEU A 74 -7.10 6.73 -23.02
CA LEU A 74 -7.27 8.05 -22.39
C LEU A 74 -6.12 8.96 -22.82
N LYS A 75 -6.40 9.97 -23.64
CA LYS A 75 -5.40 10.88 -24.22
C LYS A 75 -5.22 12.16 -23.43
N THR A 76 -6.23 12.54 -22.64
CA THR A 76 -6.19 13.75 -21.84
C THR A 76 -6.51 13.46 -20.39
N ARG A 77 -6.05 14.36 -19.51
CA ARG A 77 -6.43 14.33 -18.09
C ARG A 77 -7.96 14.37 -17.94
N GLY A 78 -8.66 15.22 -18.72
CA GLY A 78 -10.11 15.32 -18.66
C GLY A 78 -10.82 14.01 -19.00
N GLU A 79 -10.35 13.31 -20.05
CA GLU A 79 -10.86 11.97 -20.40
C GLU A 79 -10.62 10.96 -19.28
N ALA A 80 -9.46 11.00 -18.63
CA ALA A 80 -9.16 10.11 -17.52
C ALA A 80 -10.02 10.37 -16.28
N HIS A 81 -10.26 11.64 -15.94
CA HIS A 81 -11.17 12.01 -14.83
C HIS A 81 -12.61 11.60 -15.14
N ALA A 82 -13.12 11.88 -16.34
CA ALA A 82 -14.48 11.48 -16.72
C ALA A 82 -14.69 9.96 -16.70
N TRP A 83 -13.67 9.20 -17.12
CA TRP A 83 -13.69 7.74 -17.00
C TRP A 83 -13.67 7.28 -15.53
N LEU A 84 -12.81 7.88 -14.71
CA LEU A 84 -12.71 7.55 -13.28
C LEU A 84 -14.03 7.84 -12.56
N ASP A 85 -14.63 9.01 -12.77
CA ASP A 85 -15.91 9.39 -12.16
C ASP A 85 -17.01 8.38 -12.53
N CYS A 86 -17.03 7.91 -13.78
CA CYS A 86 -17.99 6.90 -14.25
C CYS A 86 -17.77 5.53 -13.60
N VAL A 87 -16.52 5.10 -13.45
CA VAL A 87 -16.19 3.77 -12.87
C VAL A 87 -16.32 3.76 -11.35
N MET A 88 -16.09 4.90 -10.70
CA MET A 88 -16.06 5.00 -9.25
C MET A 88 -17.41 5.38 -8.64
N ASP A 89 -18.40 5.86 -9.41
CA ASP A 89 -19.70 6.27 -8.86
C ASP A 89 -20.36 5.13 -8.05
N GLY A 90 -20.58 5.38 -6.76
CA GLY A 90 -21.13 4.42 -5.80
C GLY A 90 -20.16 3.35 -5.32
N VAL A 91 -18.93 3.29 -5.82
CA VAL A 91 -17.88 2.38 -5.34
C VAL A 91 -17.27 2.97 -4.07
N VAL A 92 -17.28 2.21 -2.98
CA VAL A 92 -16.62 2.65 -1.75
C VAL A 92 -15.14 2.28 -1.80
N VAL A 93 -14.28 3.29 -1.66
CA VAL A 93 -12.84 3.10 -1.51
C VAL A 93 -12.36 3.74 -0.23
N GLY A 94 -11.69 2.94 0.59
CA GLY A 94 -11.01 3.36 1.80
C GLY A 94 -9.50 3.33 1.66
N ALA A 95 -8.82 4.07 2.51
CA ALA A 95 -7.38 3.98 2.68
C ALA A 95 -7.04 4.13 4.16
N VAL A 96 -6.04 3.38 4.62
CA VAL A 96 -5.53 3.47 5.98
C VAL A 96 -4.02 3.66 5.93
N ASP A 97 -3.54 4.61 6.73
CA ASP A 97 -2.13 4.87 6.94
C ASP A 97 -1.85 5.19 8.41
N GLY A 98 -0.62 4.93 8.83
CA GLY A 98 -0.14 5.10 10.18
C GLY A 98 1.18 5.87 10.25
N SER A 99 1.30 6.67 11.29
CA SER A 99 2.52 7.37 11.66
C SER A 99 2.89 7.08 13.10
N GLN A 100 4.16 7.28 13.44
CA GLN A 100 4.68 6.94 14.73
C GLN A 100 5.80 7.88 15.17
N ILE A 101 5.91 8.06 16.48
CA ILE A 101 7.02 8.71 17.16
C ILE A 101 7.70 7.66 18.02
N TYR A 102 9.00 7.48 17.82
CA TYR A 102 9.79 6.53 18.61
C TYR A 102 10.19 7.12 19.96
N PRO A 103 10.39 6.27 20.98
CA PRO A 103 11.07 6.67 22.20
C PRO A 103 12.46 7.22 21.88
N ASP A 104 12.81 8.37 22.46
CA ASP A 104 14.10 9.03 22.26
C ASP A 104 14.88 9.07 23.59
N LYS A 105 16.17 8.68 23.53
CA LYS A 105 17.08 8.62 24.68
C LYS A 105 17.37 9.98 25.31
N GLY A 106 17.08 11.07 24.60
CA GLY A 106 17.11 12.44 25.12
C GLY A 106 15.99 12.73 26.13
N TYR A 107 15.00 11.84 26.25
CA TYR A 107 13.96 11.91 27.29
C TYR A 107 14.09 10.72 28.25
N ASP A 108 13.93 10.99 29.54
CA ASP A 108 14.11 10.01 30.62
C ASP A 108 13.03 8.90 30.64
N VAL A 109 11.93 9.08 29.91
CA VAL A 109 10.80 8.15 29.88
C VAL A 109 10.62 7.61 28.46
N PRO A 110 10.80 6.30 28.22
CA PRO A 110 10.63 5.73 26.89
C PRO A 110 9.13 5.63 26.54
N ILE A 111 8.66 6.58 25.73
CA ILE A 111 7.28 6.66 25.26
C ILE A 111 7.28 6.56 23.74
N GLY A 112 6.52 5.60 23.21
CA GLY A 112 6.19 5.55 21.79
C GLY A 112 4.79 6.13 21.56
N VAL A 113 4.58 6.76 20.41
CA VAL A 113 3.25 7.20 19.96
C VAL A 113 2.97 6.58 18.61
N VAL A 114 1.77 6.03 18.45
CA VAL A 114 1.26 5.56 17.17
C VAL A 114 -0.01 6.33 16.89
N GLN A 115 -0.14 6.84 15.67
CA GLN A 115 -1.36 7.42 15.16
C GLN A 115 -1.74 6.70 13.88
N THR A 116 -3.02 6.41 13.71
CA THR A 116 -3.58 5.84 12.48
C THR A 116 -4.72 6.70 12.01
N ALA A 117 -4.86 6.80 10.70
CA ALA A 117 -5.95 7.50 10.05
C ALA A 117 -6.56 6.57 8.99
N GLY A 118 -7.87 6.41 9.06
CA GLY A 118 -8.69 5.77 8.04
C GLY A 118 -9.55 6.81 7.34
N ILE A 119 -9.58 6.77 6.02
CA ILE A 119 -10.53 7.55 5.21
C ILE A 119 -11.33 6.60 4.34
N TYR A 120 -12.55 7.00 3.99
CA TYR A 120 -13.30 6.37 2.90
C TYR A 120 -14.06 7.40 2.09
N ASN A 121 -14.34 7.05 0.83
CA ASN A 121 -15.15 7.83 -0.08
C ASN A 121 -16.05 6.88 -0.86
N ARG A 122 -17.36 7.14 -0.90
CA ARG A 122 -18.32 6.39 -1.74
C ARG A 122 -18.39 6.90 -3.17
N HIS A 123 -17.65 7.97 -3.45
CA HIS A 123 -17.55 8.63 -4.75
C HIS A 123 -18.90 9.05 -5.31
N THR A 124 -19.87 9.33 -4.44
CA THR A 124 -21.15 9.90 -4.83
C THR A 124 -20.99 11.40 -5.01
N GLY A 125 -21.70 11.98 -5.99
CA GLY A 125 -21.75 13.43 -6.20
C GLY A 125 -22.27 14.23 -5.00
N ALA A 126 -22.72 13.57 -3.92
CA ALA A 126 -23.21 14.18 -2.69
C ALA A 126 -22.12 14.44 -1.64
N GLY A 127 -20.85 14.07 -1.89
CA GLY A 127 -19.75 14.28 -0.94
C GLY A 127 -19.77 13.30 0.23
N ASP A 128 -20.11 12.04 -0.05
CA ASP A 128 -20.18 10.97 0.94
C ASP A 128 -18.78 10.39 1.23
N PHE A 129 -18.05 11.07 2.11
CA PHE A 129 -16.74 10.65 2.60
C PHE A 129 -16.69 10.70 4.13
N GLY A 130 -15.82 9.87 4.72
CA GLY A 130 -15.58 9.85 6.15
C GLY A 130 -14.09 9.75 6.48
N GLU A 131 -13.73 10.23 7.66
CA GLU A 131 -12.39 10.14 8.23
C GLU A 131 -12.49 9.71 9.69
N ARG A 132 -11.55 8.88 10.12
CA ARG A 132 -11.35 8.50 11.51
C ARG A 132 -9.87 8.54 11.84
N THR A 133 -9.54 9.04 13.02
CA THR A 133 -8.19 8.98 13.55
C THR A 133 -8.17 8.29 14.91
N ARG A 134 -7.11 7.55 15.16
CA ARG A 134 -6.87 6.87 16.44
C ARG A 134 -5.43 7.07 16.86
N VAL A 135 -5.24 7.37 18.13
CA VAL A 135 -3.93 7.52 18.74
C VAL A 135 -3.76 6.48 19.85
N GLU A 136 -2.57 5.89 19.91
CA GLU A 136 -2.14 4.96 20.93
C GLU A 136 -0.80 5.41 21.51
N LEU A 137 -0.71 5.38 22.84
CA LEU A 137 0.53 5.57 23.59
C LEU A 137 1.11 4.22 23.99
N ILE A 138 2.40 4.03 23.74
CA ILE A 138 3.18 2.87 24.20
C ILE A 138 4.01 3.30 25.40
N THR A 139 3.69 2.74 26.55
CA THR A 139 4.27 3.08 27.85
C THR A 139 5.53 2.24 28.16
N PRO A 140 6.39 2.70 29.08
CA PRO A 140 7.55 1.93 29.53
C PRO A 140 7.19 0.51 30.00
N VAL A 141 6.07 0.38 30.73
CA VAL A 141 5.57 -0.91 31.23
C VAL A 141 5.22 -1.87 30.08
N GLN A 142 4.76 -1.37 28.94
CA GLN A 142 4.49 -2.21 27.77
C GLN A 142 5.78 -2.73 27.14
N PHE A 143 6.81 -1.89 27.01
CA PHE A 143 8.13 -2.34 26.55
C PHE A 143 8.73 -3.41 27.48
N GLU A 144 8.65 -3.21 28.80
CA GLU A 144 9.11 -4.17 29.81
C GLU A 144 8.35 -5.51 29.72
N ARG A 145 7.02 -5.46 29.64
CA ARG A 145 6.17 -6.66 29.51
C ARG A 145 6.47 -7.44 28.24
N ALA A 146 6.70 -6.75 27.14
CA ALA A 146 7.10 -7.35 25.87
C ALA A 146 8.56 -7.81 25.87
N ARG A 147 9.33 -7.57 26.93
CA ARG A 147 10.76 -7.94 27.06
C ARG A 147 11.59 -7.47 25.86
N VAL A 148 11.29 -6.27 25.37
CA VAL A 148 12.00 -5.62 24.26
C VAL A 148 12.80 -4.43 24.78
N TYR A 149 13.77 -3.99 24.00
CA TYR A 149 14.49 -2.77 24.32
C TYR A 149 13.55 -1.56 24.18
N ALA A 150 13.45 -0.73 25.23
CA ALA A 150 12.46 0.33 25.29
C ALA A 150 12.68 1.49 24.30
N TYR A 151 13.82 1.53 23.61
CA TYR A 151 14.13 2.49 22.54
C TYR A 151 14.28 1.81 21.17
N SER A 152 13.74 0.59 21.01
CA SER A 152 13.71 -0.10 19.72
C SER A 152 12.50 0.37 18.89
N SER A 153 12.69 0.53 17.58
CA SER A 153 11.64 0.98 16.67
C SER A 153 10.65 -0.13 16.36
N GLU A 154 11.11 -1.38 16.35
CA GLU A 154 10.36 -2.54 15.85
C GLU A 154 9.08 -2.82 16.64
N PHE A 155 9.10 -2.58 17.96
CA PHE A 155 7.90 -2.73 18.78
C PHE A 155 6.86 -1.64 18.49
N VAL A 156 7.31 -0.42 18.21
CA VAL A 156 6.43 0.69 17.82
C VAL A 156 5.87 0.46 16.42
N ASP A 157 6.70 0.00 15.48
CA ASP A 157 6.30 -0.33 14.11
C ASP A 157 5.25 -1.45 14.07
N ALA A 158 5.39 -2.46 14.94
CA ALA A 158 4.41 -3.53 15.09
C ALA A 158 3.07 -3.01 15.61
N HIS A 159 3.08 -2.12 16.60
CA HIS A 159 1.88 -1.48 17.12
C HIS A 159 1.19 -0.58 16.07
N ARG A 160 1.98 0.14 15.25
CA ARG A 160 1.46 0.88 14.10
C ARG A 160 0.76 -0.03 13.12
N PHE A 161 1.43 -1.07 12.65
CA PHE A 161 0.86 -2.01 11.69
C PHE A 161 -0.42 -2.66 12.23
N ARG A 162 -0.43 -3.05 13.51
CA ARG A 162 -1.63 -3.58 14.16
C ARG A 162 -2.76 -2.55 14.14
N ALA A 163 -2.49 -1.30 14.51
CA ALA A 163 -3.50 -0.25 14.52
C ALA A 163 -4.06 0.03 13.11
N GLU A 164 -3.21 0.02 12.08
CA GLU A 164 -3.64 0.12 10.67
C GLU A 164 -4.56 -1.06 10.31
N CYS A 165 -4.17 -2.27 10.68
CA CYS A 165 -4.98 -3.47 10.45
C CYS A 165 -6.34 -3.43 11.16
N GLU A 166 -6.40 -2.92 12.40
CA GLU A 166 -7.67 -2.75 13.12
C GLU A 166 -8.58 -1.72 12.44
N GLU A 167 -8.03 -0.62 11.93
CA GLU A 167 -8.81 0.37 11.18
C GLU A 167 -9.32 -0.21 9.84
N ILE A 168 -8.49 -1.00 9.14
CA ILE A 168 -8.93 -1.74 7.94
C ILE A 168 -10.09 -2.67 8.28
N LYS A 169 -9.99 -3.46 9.37
CA LYS A 169 -11.08 -4.32 9.83
C LYS A 169 -12.36 -3.52 10.09
N GLN A 170 -12.23 -2.36 10.72
CA GLN A 170 -13.38 -1.50 10.99
C GLN A 170 -14.05 -1.04 9.70
N LEU A 171 -13.28 -0.54 8.73
CA LEU A 171 -13.80 -0.15 7.41
C LEU A 171 -14.47 -1.32 6.68
N LEU A 172 -13.88 -2.52 6.74
CA LEU A 172 -14.46 -3.73 6.14
C LEU A 172 -15.77 -4.18 6.82
N CYS A 173 -15.93 -3.91 8.12
CA CYS A 173 -17.16 -4.25 8.86
C CYS A 173 -18.26 -3.19 8.72
N GLU A 174 -17.90 -1.93 8.47
CA GLU A 174 -18.86 -0.81 8.35
C GLU A 174 -19.49 -0.70 6.96
N HIS A 175 -18.94 -1.39 5.96
CA HIS A 175 -19.35 -1.32 4.57
C HIS A 175 -19.58 -2.72 3.98
N ASP A 176 -20.73 -2.92 3.34
CA ASP A 176 -21.07 -4.20 2.70
C ASP A 176 -20.10 -4.56 1.55
N GLU A 177 -19.68 -3.57 0.77
CA GLU A 177 -18.67 -3.68 -0.29
C GLU A 177 -17.73 -2.47 -0.23
N ILE A 178 -16.42 -2.73 -0.10
CA ILE A 178 -15.39 -1.69 -0.04
C ILE A 178 -14.05 -2.22 -0.55
N PHE A 179 -13.29 -1.36 -1.24
CA PHE A 179 -11.87 -1.59 -1.51
C PHE A 179 -11.03 -0.79 -0.53
N VAL A 180 -10.20 -1.43 0.29
CA VAL A 180 -9.34 -0.74 1.25
C VAL A 180 -7.88 -0.81 0.82
N LEU A 181 -7.25 0.35 0.68
CA LEU A 181 -5.84 0.51 0.38
C LEU A 181 -5.05 0.54 1.69
N LEU A 182 -4.03 -0.31 1.79
CA LEU A 182 -3.05 -0.32 2.87
C LEU A 182 -1.73 0.24 2.32
N ASP A 183 -1.14 1.23 3.01
CA ASP A 183 0.22 1.68 2.70
C ASP A 183 1.26 0.70 3.25
N GLY A 184 1.51 -0.36 2.48
CA GLY A 184 2.50 -1.35 2.84
C GLY A 184 2.32 -2.68 2.13
N SER A 185 3.12 -3.66 2.56
CA SER A 185 3.11 -4.99 1.98
C SER A 185 2.58 -6.01 2.99
N LEU A 186 1.65 -6.86 2.57
CA LEU A 186 1.13 -7.99 3.37
C LEU A 186 2.12 -9.18 3.35
N ILE A 187 3.38 -8.93 3.68
CA ILE A 187 4.44 -9.93 3.56
C ILE A 187 4.69 -10.61 4.92
N LEU A 188 4.04 -11.75 5.13
CA LEU A 188 4.22 -12.63 6.29
C LEU A 188 5.66 -13.17 6.43
N SER A 189 6.47 -13.17 5.37
CA SER A 189 7.87 -13.62 5.48
C SER A 189 8.73 -12.64 6.28
N HIS A 190 8.38 -11.35 6.32
CA HIS A 190 9.12 -10.34 7.08
C HIS A 190 9.01 -10.56 8.59
N ILE A 191 7.82 -10.93 9.08
CA ILE A 191 7.56 -11.13 10.51
C ILE A 191 8.27 -12.38 11.09
N SER A 192 8.70 -13.30 10.22
CA SER A 192 9.41 -14.53 10.63
C SER A 192 10.83 -14.28 11.14
N ALA A 193 11.42 -13.13 10.82
CA ALA A 193 12.73 -12.69 11.33
C ALA A 193 12.63 -11.93 12.67
N LEU A 194 11.43 -11.51 13.07
CA LEU A 194 11.23 -10.71 14.30
C LEU A 194 11.26 -11.59 15.56
N ASN A 195 11.61 -10.98 16.69
CA ASN A 195 11.47 -11.59 18.02
C ASN A 195 10.00 -12.04 18.22
N LYS A 196 9.82 -13.18 18.87
CA LYS A 196 8.50 -13.77 19.19
C LYS A 196 7.49 -12.74 19.71
N ASN A 197 7.87 -11.90 20.68
CA ASN A 197 6.94 -10.98 21.33
C ASN A 197 6.50 -9.84 20.39
N ILE A 198 7.35 -9.44 19.44
CA ILE A 198 7.00 -8.47 18.38
C ILE A 198 6.14 -9.14 17.32
N ARG A 199 6.49 -10.39 16.94
CA ARG A 199 5.74 -11.18 15.97
C ARG A 199 4.30 -11.43 16.41
N GLU A 200 4.06 -11.69 17.69
CA GLU A 200 2.72 -11.88 18.24
C GLU A 200 1.82 -10.66 17.97
N VAL A 201 2.36 -9.42 18.01
CA VAL A 201 1.60 -8.20 17.68
C VAL A 201 1.13 -8.18 16.22
N TYR A 202 1.95 -8.70 15.29
CA TYR A 202 1.58 -8.81 13.87
C TYR A 202 0.57 -9.92 13.59
N LEU A 203 0.52 -10.96 14.43
CA LEU A 203 -0.32 -12.14 14.21
C LEU A 203 -1.72 -11.99 14.81
N GLY A 204 -1.91 -11.09 15.78
CA GLY A 204 -3.18 -10.88 16.48
C GLY A 204 -3.38 -11.86 17.62
#